data_AF-A0A5P9F2P7-F1
#
_entry.id   AF-A0A5P9F2P7-F1
#
_cell.length_a   1.000
_cell.length_b   1.000
_cell.length_c   1.000
_cell.angle_alpha   90.00
_cell.angle_beta   90.00
_cell.angle_gamma   90.00
#
_symmetry.space_group_name_H-M   'P 1'
#
loop_
_entity.id
_entity.type
_entity.pdbx_description
1 polymer ?
#
loop_
_entity_poly.entity_id
_entity_poly.type
_entity_poly.pdbx_seq_one_letter_code
_entity_poly.pdbx_strand_id
1 'polypeptide(L)'
;MRIYGLKNCDSCRKAVKALPEAELVDVRADGLPNEVLDAALAQFQGALVNTRSATWRGLEEADRALPARDLILAHPAVMKRPLIAAGDALFLGWSPQTHADIKAQG
;
A
#
# COMPACT_ATOMS: atom_id res chain seq x y z
N MET A 1 5.38 -13.81 -1.19
CA MET A 1 4.82 -12.61 -0.52
C MET A 1 4.94 -11.43 -1.48
N ARG A 2 4.02 -10.47 -1.48
CA ARG A 2 4.11 -9.27 -2.35
C ARG A 2 4.03 -8.01 -1.52
N ILE A 3 4.86 -7.03 -1.86
CA ILE A 3 4.88 -5.69 -1.26
C ILE A 3 4.50 -4.70 -2.35
N TYR A 4 3.33 -4.09 -2.23
CA TYR A 4 2.88 -3.03 -3.11
C TYR A 4 3.35 -1.68 -2.56
N GLY A 5 4.18 -1.00 -3.34
CA GLY A 5 4.92 0.16 -2.87
C GLY A 5 5.38 1.06 -4.01
N LEU A 6 6.29 1.98 -3.69
CA LEU A 6 7.11 2.65 -4.71
C LEU A 6 8.57 2.28 -4.46
N LYS A 7 9.37 2.18 -5.53
CA LYS A 7 10.82 1.92 -5.44
C LYS A 7 11.55 2.94 -4.54
N ASN A 8 11.11 4.20 -4.57
CA ASN A 8 11.69 5.31 -3.78
C ASN A 8 11.01 5.52 -2.41
N CYS A 9 10.45 4.47 -1.79
CA CYS A 9 9.84 4.55 -0.47
C CYS A 9 10.70 3.87 0.59
N ASP A 10 11.18 4.62 1.58
CA ASP A 10 12.00 4.12 2.69
C ASP A 10 11.37 2.95 3.44
N SER A 11 10.07 3.06 3.76
CA SER A 11 9.34 1.98 4.44
C SER A 11 9.22 0.72 3.59
N CYS A 12 9.10 0.86 2.26
CA CYS A 12 9.10 -0.29 1.35
C CYS A 12 10.48 -0.96 1.32
N ARG A 13 11.56 -0.18 1.23
CA ARG A 13 12.94 -0.71 1.27
C ARG A 13 13.22 -1.47 2.57
N LYS A 14 12.76 -0.94 3.71
CA LYS A 14 12.87 -1.62 5.01
C LYS A 14 12.08 -2.92 5.05
N ALA A 15 10.86 -2.93 4.51
CA ALA A 15 10.02 -4.13 4.43
C ALA A 15 10.67 -5.22 3.57
N VAL A 16 11.12 -4.89 2.36
CA VAL A 16 11.81 -5.82 1.45
C VAL A 16 13.08 -6.38 2.09
N LYS A 17 13.87 -5.54 2.79
CA LYS A 17 15.07 -6.02 3.49
C LYS A 17 14.75 -7.00 4.61
N ALA A 18 13.64 -6.82 5.31
CA ALA A 18 13.22 -7.71 6.39
C ALA A 18 12.50 -8.96 5.90
N LEU A 19 11.96 -8.91 4.68
CA LEU A 19 11.17 -9.96 4.05
C LEU A 19 11.83 -10.33 2.71
N PRO A 20 12.95 -11.08 2.73
CA PRO A 20 13.78 -11.32 1.54
C PRO A 20 13.05 -12.13 0.45
N GLU A 21 12.00 -12.88 0.82
CA GLU A 21 11.16 -13.65 -0.12
C GLU A 21 10.00 -12.83 -0.69
N ALA A 22 9.90 -11.55 -0.34
CA ALA A 22 8.85 -10.67 -0.81
C ALA A 22 9.29 -9.90 -2.07
N GLU A 23 8.42 -9.90 -3.07
CA GLU A 23 8.62 -9.12 -4.30
C GLU A 23 8.01 -7.72 -4.13
N LEU A 24 8.79 -6.67 -4.47
CA LEU A 24 8.31 -5.29 -4.49
C LEU A 24 7.66 -4.99 -5.85
N VAL A 25 6.36 -4.73 -5.85
CA VAL A 25 5.58 -4.26 -7.00
C VAL A 25 5.45 -2.73 -6.91
N ASP A 26 5.86 -2.02 -7.97
CA ASP A 26 5.76 -0.57 -8.00
C ASP A 26 4.36 -0.16 -8.51
N VAL A 27 3.50 0.26 -7.59
CA VAL A 27 2.09 0.58 -7.93
C VAL A 27 1.95 1.74 -8.91
N ARG A 28 2.99 2.57 -9.11
CA ARG A 28 2.96 3.64 -10.10
C ARG A 28 3.28 3.14 -11.51
N ALA A 29 4.13 2.11 -11.63
CA ALA A 29 4.54 1.56 -12.91
C ALA A 29 3.66 0.37 -13.33
N ASP A 30 3.42 -0.55 -12.40
CA ASP A 30 2.76 -1.83 -12.63
C ASP A 30 1.26 -1.78 -12.27
N GLY A 31 0.84 -0.75 -11.53
CA GLY A 31 -0.52 -0.66 -10.99
C GLY A 31 -0.73 -1.55 -9.75
N LEU A 32 -1.94 -1.51 -9.21
CA LEU A 32 -2.38 -2.40 -8.15
C LEU A 32 -3.47 -3.33 -8.70
N PRO A 33 -3.35 -4.67 -8.58
CA PRO A 33 -4.40 -5.59 -9.01
C PRO A 33 -5.74 -5.26 -8.34
N ASN A 34 -6.84 -5.28 -9.13
CA ASN A 34 -8.17 -4.91 -8.63
C ASN A 34 -8.59 -5.76 -7.42
N GLU A 35 -8.31 -7.06 -7.44
CA GLU A 35 -8.60 -7.98 -6.32
C GLU A 35 -7.90 -7.56 -5.02
N VAL A 36 -6.64 -7.11 -5.12
CA VAL A 36 -5.85 -6.66 -3.97
C VAL A 36 -6.35 -5.31 -3.48
N LEU A 37 -6.67 -4.40 -4.40
CA LEU A 37 -7.25 -3.09 -4.05
C LEU A 37 -8.58 -3.27 -3.33
N ASP A 38 -9.47 -4.13 -3.84
CA ASP A 38 -10.78 -4.37 -3.26
C ASP A 38 -10.67 -5.03 -1.88
N ALA A 39 -9.78 -6.02 -1.72
CA ALA A 39 -9.50 -6.61 -0.41
C ALA A 39 -8.88 -5.61 0.57
N ALA A 40 -7.94 -4.77 0.11
CA ALA A 40 -7.31 -3.75 0.94
C ALA A 40 -8.31 -2.65 1.35
N LEU A 41 -9.23 -2.26 0.48
CA LEU A 41 -10.30 -1.30 0.79
C LEU A 41 -11.32 -1.89 1.76
N ALA A 42 -11.67 -3.17 1.60
CA ALA A 42 -12.54 -3.86 2.55
C ALA A 42 -11.94 -3.89 3.96
N GLN A 43 -10.63 -4.11 4.08
CA GLN A 43 -9.94 -4.22 5.36
C GLN A 43 -9.53 -2.87 5.97
N PHE A 44 -8.97 -1.95 5.18
CA PHE A 44 -8.38 -0.70 5.68
C PHE A 44 -9.20 0.54 5.37
N GLN A 45 -10.15 0.45 4.44
CA GLN A 45 -11.04 1.55 4.06
C GLN A 45 -10.23 2.83 3.75
N GLY A 46 -10.60 3.97 4.35
CA GLY A 46 -9.91 5.24 4.15
C GLY A 46 -8.45 5.26 4.63
N ALA A 47 -8.02 4.34 5.50
CA ALA A 47 -6.63 4.29 5.95
C ALA A 47 -5.66 3.91 4.82
N LEU A 48 -6.16 3.28 3.75
CA LEU A 48 -5.38 2.95 2.55
C LEU A 48 -4.94 4.21 1.78
N VAL A 49 -5.61 5.34 1.97
CA VAL A 49 -5.23 6.63 1.36
C VAL A 49 -4.29 7.37 2.30
N ASN A 50 -3.11 7.75 1.80
CA ASN A 50 -2.15 8.53 2.57
C ASN A 50 -2.41 10.03 2.44
N THR A 51 -3.30 10.54 3.29
CA THR A 51 -3.65 11.97 3.39
C THR A 51 -2.47 12.87 3.83
N ARG A 52 -1.35 12.28 4.27
CA ARG A 52 -0.13 13.01 4.63
C ARG A 52 0.90 13.06 3.50
N SER A 53 0.66 12.37 2.39
CA SER A 53 1.58 12.31 1.25
C SER A 53 1.65 13.63 0.48
N ALA A 54 2.79 13.88 -0.18
CA ALA A 54 2.91 15.00 -1.12
C ALA A 54 1.91 14.89 -2.27
N THR A 55 1.64 13.67 -2.75
CA THR A 55 0.61 13.39 -3.76
C THR A 55 -0.74 13.92 -3.30
N TRP A 56 -1.21 13.52 -2.11
CA TRP A 56 -2.49 14.01 -1.57
C TRP A 56 -2.55 15.53 -1.46
N ARG A 57 -1.49 16.17 -0.95
CA ARG A 57 -1.42 17.63 -0.81
C ARG A 57 -1.46 18.37 -2.15
N GLY A 58 -1.00 17.72 -3.22
CA GLY A 58 -1.03 18.25 -4.59
C GLY A 58 -2.33 17.96 -5.35
N LEU A 59 -3.23 17.14 -4.80
CA LEU A 59 -4.54 16.87 -5.42
C LEU A 59 -5.48 18.07 -5.27
N GLU A 60 -6.31 18.28 -6.29
CA GLU A 60 -7.41 19.23 -6.24
C GLU A 60 -8.55 18.72 -5.35
N GLU A 61 -9.47 19.62 -4.97
CA GLU A 61 -10.60 19.25 -4.11
C GLU A 61 -11.50 18.19 -4.77
N ALA A 62 -11.69 18.28 -6.08
CA ALA A 62 -12.47 17.32 -6.86
C ALA A 62 -11.88 15.90 -6.76
N ASP A 63 -10.56 15.75 -6.90
CA ASP A 63 -9.90 14.44 -6.78
C ASP A 63 -9.98 13.91 -5.35
N ARG A 64 -9.87 14.77 -4.33
CA ARG A 64 -9.98 14.37 -2.92
C ARG A 64 -11.38 13.90 -2.54
N ALA A 65 -12.41 14.33 -3.29
CA ALA A 65 -13.79 13.90 -3.10
C ALA A 65 -14.09 12.56 -3.78
N LEU A 66 -13.18 12.03 -4.62
CA LEU A 66 -13.35 10.73 -5.24
C LEU A 66 -13.38 9.60 -4.20
N PRO A 67 -14.14 8.52 -4.46
CA PRO A 67 -14.03 7.29 -3.69
C PRO A 67 -12.59 6.79 -3.63
N ALA A 68 -12.18 6.20 -2.50
CA ALA A 68 -10.80 5.78 -2.28
C ALA A 68 -10.26 4.83 -3.39
N ARG A 69 -11.13 3.99 -3.96
CA ARG A 69 -10.81 3.14 -5.12
C ARG A 69 -10.38 3.97 -6.32
N ASP A 70 -11.27 4.85 -6.77
CA ASP A 70 -11.06 5.66 -7.98
C ASP A 70 -9.88 6.60 -7.79
N LEU A 71 -9.75 7.16 -6.59
CA LEU A 71 -8.61 7.99 -6.22
C LEU A 71 -7.27 7.23 -6.32
N ILE A 72 -7.20 5.99 -5.82
CA ILE A 72 -5.97 5.19 -5.89
C ILE A 72 -5.69 4.74 -7.33
N LEU A 73 -6.71 4.41 -8.12
CA LEU A 73 -6.54 4.07 -9.53
C LEU A 73 -6.04 5.27 -10.35
N ALA A 74 -6.60 6.46 -10.12
CA ALA A 74 -6.18 7.70 -10.78
C ALA A 74 -4.80 8.17 -10.30
N HIS A 75 -4.52 8.02 -9.00
CA HIS A 75 -3.28 8.49 -8.37
C HIS A 75 -2.63 7.41 -7.49
N PRO A 76 -2.01 6.36 -8.05
CA PRO A 76 -1.49 5.22 -7.27
C PRO A 76 -0.49 5.61 -6.17
N ALA A 77 0.26 6.69 -6.36
CA ALA A 77 1.20 7.21 -5.37
C ALA A 77 0.54 7.75 -4.07
N VAL A 78 -0.76 8.02 -4.10
CA VAL A 78 -1.55 8.44 -2.93
C VAL A 78 -1.82 7.28 -1.97
N MET A 79 -1.70 6.04 -2.44
CA MET A 79 -1.84 4.86 -1.59
C MET A 79 -0.82 4.91 -0.45
N LYS A 80 -1.26 4.53 0.75
CA LYS A 80 -0.41 4.32 1.91
C LYS A 80 0.44 3.08 1.68
N ARG A 81 1.74 3.25 1.92
CA ARG A 81 2.78 2.31 1.51
C ARG A 81 3.69 1.97 2.67
N PRO A 82 4.24 0.75 2.73
CA PRO A 82 3.91 -0.40 1.88
C PRO A 82 2.52 -0.99 2.20
N LEU A 83 1.87 -1.61 1.22
CA LEU A 83 0.79 -2.57 1.42
C LEU A 83 1.39 -3.97 1.19
N ILE A 84 1.27 -4.89 2.15
CA ILE A 84 1.97 -6.18 2.11
C ILE A 84 0.91 -7.29 2.07
N ALA A 85 1.00 -8.17 1.07
CA ALA A 85 0.18 -9.36 0.94
C ALA A 85 1.01 -10.60 1.29
N ALA A 86 0.60 -11.29 2.36
CA ALA A 86 1.23 -12.50 2.88
C ALA A 86 0.16 -13.58 3.07
N GLY A 87 0.11 -14.55 2.14
CA GLY A 87 -1.00 -15.50 2.08
C GLY A 87 -2.32 -14.77 1.84
N ASP A 88 -3.32 -15.08 2.66
CA ASP A 88 -4.64 -14.43 2.64
C ASP A 88 -4.70 -13.14 3.49
N ALA A 89 -3.61 -12.79 4.17
CA ALA A 89 -3.55 -11.62 5.03
C ALA A 89 -2.95 -10.39 4.31
N LEU A 90 -3.58 -9.23 4.54
CA LEU A 90 -3.03 -7.93 4.13
C LEU A 90 -2.56 -7.14 5.34
N PHE A 91 -1.47 -6.40 5.15
CA PHE A 91 -0.89 -5.50 6.15
C PHE A 91 -0.60 -4.14 5.55
N LEU A 92 -0.82 -3.08 6.33
CA LEU A 92 -0.69 -1.71 5.88
C LEU A 92 0.36 -0.94 6.68
N GLY A 93 1.36 -0.42 5.97
CA GLY A 93 2.51 0.25 6.53
C GLY A 93 3.63 -0.70 6.95
N TRP A 94 4.71 -0.13 7.48
CA TRP A 94 5.83 -0.89 8.00
C TRP A 94 6.15 -0.45 9.43
N SER A 95 6.07 -1.39 10.37
CA SER A 95 6.38 -1.19 11.77
C SER A 95 6.92 -2.49 12.38
N PRO A 96 7.58 -2.44 13.55
CA PRO A 96 7.99 -3.66 14.27
C PRO A 96 6.81 -4.61 14.53
N GLN A 97 5.64 -4.05 14.84
CA GLN A 97 4.41 -4.84 15.04
C GLN A 97 3.98 -5.54 13.74
N THR A 98 3.92 -4.80 12.63
CA THR A 98 3.58 -5.37 11.31
C THR A 98 4.52 -6.53 10.94
N HIS A 99 5.81 -6.39 11.22
CA HIS A 99 6.78 -7.45 10.97
C HIS A 99 6.55 -8.68 11.85
N ALA A 100 6.23 -8.48 13.13
CA ALA A 100 5.87 -9.58 14.03
C ALA A 100 4.59 -10.29 13.59
N ASP A 101 3.56 -9.55 13.19
CA ASP A 101 2.28 -10.11 12.74
C ASP A 101 2.44 -10.93 11.46
N ILE A 102 3.25 -10.44 10.50
CA ILE A 102 3.57 -11.17 9.26
C ILE A 102 4.28 -12.49 9.58
N LYS A 103 5.21 -12.51 10.54
CA LYS A 103 5.90 -13.72 10.96
C LYS A 103 4.99 -14.71 11.68
N ALA A 104 3.99 -14.23 12.41
CA ALA A 104 3.03 -15.07 13.11
C ALA A 104 2.02 -15.75 12.18
N GLN A 105 1.96 -15.37 10.89
CA GLN A 105 1.16 -16.04 9.85
C GLN A 105 1.85 -17.30 9.29
N GLY A 106 3.07 -17.64 9.75
CA GLY A 106 3.86 -18.80 9.33
C GLY A 106 4.19 -19.73 10.48
#